data_AF-A0A919JFW0-F1
#
_entry.id   AF-A0A919JFW0-F1
#
_cell.length_a   1.000
_cell.length_b   1.000
_cell.length_c   1.000
_cell.angle_alpha   90.00
_cell.angle_beta   90.00
_cell.angle_gamma   90.00
#
_symmetry.space_group_name_H-M   'P 1'
#
loop_
_entity.id
_entity.type
_entity.pdbx_description
1 polymer ?
#
loop_
_entity_poly.entity_id
_entity_poly.type
_entity_poly.pdbx_seq_one_letter_code
_entity_poly.pdbx_strand_id
1 'polypeptide(L)'
;MTYGPPLPGGLTHDPDKRRHFSTDSYFIETYEQLADLTGNGVEFATGHALLLLKPDAVASRSIGAVLGWVRTTGLRVVAARRLRMTRGAVRAMWHYQLNRATPARSRLADAICQSSDSLVLLLTEDGAVPPSVALSHRKGPADPARRHPDQLRAQLGDFGFLLNLVHASDEPADVVRELGILLDADERRDLVTQALPGIDRHDRAAELADQLYASAPAHDLRFAPAAARLAAELTSLLATHELPATVRAELRAHLDAAAWAPLVDLIWRAGLPLAGWDLTVVGCGALALSRPQYAQLLRGADLSRWREPARATAP
;
A
#
# COMPACT_ATOMS: atom_id res chain seq x y z
N MET A 1 -9.05 -32.53 -6.99
CA MET A 1 -7.71 -32.41 -6.37
C MET A 1 -7.66 -31.10 -5.61
N THR A 2 -7.34 -31.13 -4.32
CA THR A 2 -7.05 -29.96 -3.48
C THR A 2 -5.55 -29.72 -3.51
N TYR A 3 -5.11 -28.47 -3.75
CA TYR A 3 -3.69 -28.13 -3.89
C TYR A 3 -3.05 -27.67 -2.57
N GLY A 4 -3.85 -27.42 -1.53
CA GLY A 4 -3.40 -27.05 -0.19
C GLY A 4 -4.52 -27.17 0.84
N PRO A 5 -4.27 -26.84 2.13
CA PRO A 5 -5.26 -26.96 3.19
C PRO A 5 -6.49 -26.08 2.92
N PRO A 6 -7.70 -26.52 3.30
CA PRO A 6 -8.89 -25.71 3.14
C PRO A 6 -8.77 -24.43 3.98
N LEU A 7 -9.08 -23.28 3.38
CA LEU A 7 -9.15 -22.04 4.15
C LEU A 7 -10.29 -22.13 5.19
N PRO A 8 -10.03 -21.78 6.45
CA PRO A 8 -11.07 -21.69 7.46
C PRO A 8 -12.24 -20.82 7.02
N GLY A 9 -13.45 -21.22 7.42
CA GLY A 9 -14.66 -20.42 7.20
C GLY A 9 -14.55 -19.05 7.86
N GLY A 10 -15.24 -18.05 7.29
CA GLY A 10 -15.27 -16.69 7.84
C GLY A 10 -14.08 -15.81 7.52
N LEU A 11 -13.04 -16.32 6.84
CA LEU A 11 -11.89 -15.49 6.43
C LEU A 11 -12.09 -14.77 5.09
N THR A 12 -12.86 -15.34 4.18
CA THR A 12 -13.19 -14.72 2.88
C THR A 12 -14.48 -15.28 2.29
N HIS A 13 -15.24 -14.43 1.59
CA HIS A 13 -16.39 -14.82 0.76
C HIS A 13 -16.06 -14.89 -0.75
N ASP A 14 -14.79 -14.73 -1.13
CA ASP A 14 -14.33 -14.88 -2.51
C ASP A 14 -13.77 -16.31 -2.74
N PRO A 15 -14.41 -17.14 -3.60
CA PRO A 15 -13.93 -18.48 -3.88
C PRO A 15 -12.55 -18.49 -4.55
N ASP A 16 -12.19 -17.46 -5.31
CA ASP A 16 -10.89 -17.38 -5.97
C ASP A 16 -9.79 -17.13 -4.92
N LYS A 17 -10.05 -16.29 -3.91
CA LYS A 17 -9.14 -16.12 -2.77
C LYS A 17 -8.93 -17.42 -2.00
N ARG A 18 -9.99 -18.18 -1.73
CA ARG A 18 -9.87 -19.52 -1.08
C ARG A 18 -8.94 -20.44 -1.87
N ARG A 19 -9.11 -20.47 -3.20
CA ARG A 19 -8.27 -21.29 -4.08
C ARG A 19 -6.82 -20.83 -4.10
N HIS A 20 -6.57 -19.53 -4.16
CA HIS A 20 -5.21 -18.99 -4.28
C HIS A 20 -4.44 -18.98 -2.95
N PHE A 21 -5.10 -18.61 -1.85
CA PHE A 21 -4.43 -18.48 -0.55
C PHE A 21 -4.19 -19.83 0.13
N SER A 22 -4.95 -20.87 -0.24
CA SER A 22 -4.68 -22.24 0.25
C SER A 22 -3.34 -22.80 -0.21
N THR A 23 -2.68 -22.16 -1.18
CA THR A 23 -1.34 -22.51 -1.66
C THR A 23 -0.31 -21.40 -1.47
N ASP A 24 -0.68 -20.32 -0.77
CA ASP A 24 0.22 -19.18 -0.52
C ASP A 24 0.91 -19.37 0.83
N SER A 25 2.23 -19.56 0.82
CA SER A 25 3.02 -19.81 2.04
C SER A 25 2.92 -18.66 3.04
N TYR A 26 2.79 -17.41 2.58
CA TYR A 26 2.62 -16.26 3.47
C TYR A 26 1.31 -16.36 4.27
N PHE A 27 0.26 -16.88 3.65
CA PHE A 27 -1.01 -17.11 4.34
C PHE A 27 -0.92 -18.31 5.28
N ILE A 28 -0.43 -19.45 4.80
CA ILE A 28 -0.41 -20.72 5.57
C ILE A 28 0.40 -20.56 6.86
N GLU A 29 1.66 -20.13 6.76
CA GLU A 29 2.56 -19.98 7.91
C GLU A 29 2.06 -18.92 8.91
N THR A 30 1.43 -17.85 8.40
CA THR A 30 0.85 -16.82 9.26
C THR A 30 -0.38 -17.34 9.99
N TYR A 31 -1.25 -18.07 9.29
CA TYR A 31 -2.45 -18.62 9.91
C TYR A 31 -2.11 -19.64 11.00
N GLU A 32 -1.14 -20.52 10.76
CA GLU A 32 -0.64 -21.47 11.77
C GLU A 32 -0.10 -20.73 12.99
N GLN A 33 0.74 -19.71 12.80
CA GLN A 33 1.26 -18.91 13.92
C GLN A 33 0.15 -18.18 14.68
N LEU A 34 -0.85 -17.63 13.98
CA LEU A 34 -1.99 -16.99 14.64
C LEU A 34 -2.79 -18.00 15.47
N ALA A 35 -3.04 -19.20 14.95
CA ALA A 35 -3.72 -20.26 15.67
C ALA A 35 -2.96 -20.67 16.94
N ASP A 36 -1.63 -20.77 16.87
CA ASP A 36 -0.79 -21.07 18.03
C ASP A 36 -0.80 -19.96 19.09
N LEU A 37 -0.79 -18.69 18.66
CA LEU A 37 -0.74 -17.55 19.57
C LEU A 37 -2.08 -17.22 20.22
N THR A 38 -3.19 -17.45 19.53
CA THR A 38 -4.52 -17.01 19.99
C THR A 38 -5.46 -18.15 20.34
N GLY A 39 -5.13 -19.40 19.98
CA GLY A 39 -6.04 -20.55 20.03
C GLY A 39 -7.17 -20.50 18.98
N ASN A 40 -7.37 -19.35 18.32
CA ASN A 40 -8.40 -19.11 17.32
C ASN A 40 -7.93 -18.04 16.31
N GLY A 41 -7.21 -18.47 15.27
CA GLY A 41 -6.69 -17.57 14.24
C GLY A 41 -7.78 -16.84 13.45
N VAL A 42 -8.98 -17.44 13.34
CA VAL A 42 -10.13 -16.81 12.67
C VAL A 42 -10.61 -15.61 13.46
N GLU A 43 -10.81 -15.75 14.77
CA GLU A 43 -11.26 -14.66 15.64
C GLU A 43 -10.30 -13.47 15.58
N PHE A 44 -8.99 -13.72 15.65
CA PHE A 44 -7.99 -12.67 15.47
C PHE A 44 -8.13 -11.98 14.11
N ALA A 45 -8.15 -12.75 13.01
CA ALA A 45 -8.24 -12.19 11.66
C ALA A 45 -9.53 -11.39 11.42
N THR A 46 -10.65 -11.83 12.00
CA THR A 46 -11.95 -11.14 11.87
C THR A 46 -12.10 -9.94 12.80
N GLY A 47 -11.32 -9.87 13.88
CA GLY A 47 -11.37 -8.79 14.88
C GLY A 47 -10.38 -7.64 14.62
N HIS A 48 -9.56 -7.73 13.57
CA HIS A 48 -8.50 -6.77 13.29
C HIS A 48 -8.46 -6.34 11.83
N ALA A 49 -7.95 -5.13 11.59
CA ALA A 49 -7.59 -4.61 10.29
C ALA A 49 -6.10 -4.26 10.26
N LEU A 50 -5.47 -4.43 9.11
CA LEU A 50 -4.12 -3.92 8.88
C LEU A 50 -4.22 -2.61 8.07
N LEU A 51 -3.52 -1.58 8.55
CA LEU A 51 -3.34 -0.31 7.85
C LEU A 51 -1.84 -0.04 7.71
N LEU A 52 -1.35 -0.02 6.48
CA LEU A 52 0.02 0.32 6.13
C LEU A 52 0.07 1.77 5.64
N LEU A 53 0.79 2.62 6.38
CA LEU A 53 1.17 3.95 5.95
C LEU A 53 2.48 3.84 5.20
N LYS A 54 2.42 4.07 3.90
CA LYS A 54 3.51 3.91 2.95
C LYS A 54 4.51 5.09 3.05
N PRO A 55 5.70 4.99 2.45
CA PRO A 55 6.70 6.06 2.48
C PRO A 55 6.21 7.40 1.89
N ASP A 56 5.26 7.39 0.96
CA ASP A 56 4.62 8.62 0.48
C ASP A 56 3.88 9.36 1.60
N ALA A 57 3.29 8.67 2.59
CA ALA A 57 2.72 9.31 3.77
C ALA A 57 3.77 9.92 4.71
N VAL A 58 4.99 9.37 4.71
CA VAL A 58 6.14 9.89 5.48
C VAL A 58 6.65 11.16 4.82
N ALA A 59 6.84 11.14 3.50
CA ALA A 59 7.31 12.27 2.72
C ALA A 59 6.31 13.45 2.76
N SER A 60 5.02 13.19 2.62
CA SER A 60 3.97 14.22 2.64
C SER A 60 3.60 14.71 4.05
N ARG A 61 4.21 14.15 5.10
CA ARG A 61 3.87 14.43 6.52
C ARG A 61 2.39 14.18 6.85
N SER A 62 1.83 13.09 6.30
CA SER A 62 0.40 12.78 6.42
C SER A 62 0.03 11.75 7.49
N ILE A 63 0.98 11.00 8.05
CA ILE A 63 0.75 10.06 9.17
C ILE A 63 -0.07 10.67 10.32
N GLY A 64 0.27 11.89 10.77
CA GLY A 64 -0.49 12.56 11.83
C GLY A 64 -1.98 12.76 11.49
N ALA A 65 -2.28 13.12 10.24
CA ALA A 65 -3.64 13.24 9.74
C ALA A 65 -4.36 11.87 9.67
N VAL A 66 -3.65 10.80 9.27
CA VAL A 66 -4.17 9.44 9.27
C VAL A 66 -4.52 9.00 10.70
N LEU A 67 -3.63 9.23 11.67
CA LEU A 67 -3.88 8.90 13.07
C LEU A 67 -5.09 9.70 13.61
N GLY A 68 -5.15 11.00 13.32
CA GLY A 68 -6.31 11.83 13.65
C GLY A 68 -7.62 11.24 13.11
N TRP A 69 -7.63 10.81 11.84
CA TRP A 69 -8.79 10.17 11.22
C TRP A 69 -9.15 8.82 11.85
N VAL A 70 -8.15 7.98 12.17
CA VAL A 70 -8.38 6.71 12.88
C VAL A 70 -9.12 6.97 14.19
N ARG A 71 -8.66 7.96 14.98
CA ARG A 71 -9.30 8.32 16.25
C ARG A 71 -10.73 8.86 16.07
N THR A 72 -10.98 9.75 15.10
CA THR A 72 -12.32 10.34 14.90
C THR A 72 -13.35 9.36 14.36
N THR A 73 -12.90 8.29 13.70
CA THR A 73 -13.79 7.24 13.15
C THR A 73 -14.07 6.09 14.13
N GLY A 74 -13.55 6.15 15.36
CA GLY A 74 -13.76 5.13 16.40
C GLY A 74 -12.86 3.90 16.28
N LEU A 75 -11.95 3.87 15.31
CA LEU A 75 -10.93 2.83 15.21
C LEU A 75 -9.88 3.01 16.31
N ARG A 76 -9.49 1.91 16.96
CA ARG A 76 -8.42 1.88 17.96
C ARG A 76 -7.16 1.27 17.37
N VAL A 77 -6.01 1.91 17.60
CA VAL A 77 -4.72 1.32 17.25
C VAL A 77 -4.33 0.35 18.35
N VAL A 78 -4.21 -0.93 18.06
CA VAL A 78 -3.87 -1.95 19.07
C VAL A 78 -2.44 -2.47 18.96
N ALA A 79 -1.81 -2.29 17.80
CA ALA A 79 -0.37 -2.49 17.62
C ALA A 79 0.17 -1.59 16.52
N ALA A 80 1.45 -1.25 16.59
CA ALA A 80 2.12 -0.40 15.62
C ALA A 80 3.59 -0.82 15.47
N ARG A 81 4.10 -0.87 14.24
CA ARG A 81 5.50 -1.20 13.97
C ARG A 81 6.03 -0.46 12.75
N ARG A 82 7.29 -0.04 12.83
CA ARG A 82 8.06 0.47 11.70
C ARG A 82 8.66 -0.70 10.92
N LEU A 83 8.53 -0.71 9.60
CA LEU A 83 9.11 -1.76 8.74
C LEU A 83 9.67 -1.19 7.44
N ARG A 84 10.63 -1.89 6.82
CA ARG A 84 11.12 -1.55 5.48
C ARG A 84 10.55 -2.52 4.46
N MET A 85 9.88 -2.00 3.42
CA MET A 85 9.38 -2.83 2.33
C MET A 85 10.50 -3.17 1.34
N THR A 86 10.79 -4.46 1.19
CA THR A 86 11.68 -4.93 0.13
C THR A 86 10.96 -5.00 -1.21
N ARG A 87 11.71 -5.04 -2.31
CA ARG A 87 11.12 -5.31 -3.64
C ARG A 87 10.34 -6.63 -3.67
N GLY A 88 10.81 -7.65 -2.95
CA GLY A 88 10.11 -8.93 -2.80
C GLY A 88 8.75 -8.76 -2.14
N ALA A 89 8.70 -8.03 -1.02
CA ALA A 89 7.45 -7.73 -0.33
C ALA A 89 6.48 -6.94 -1.21
N VAL A 90 6.96 -5.95 -1.98
CA VAL A 90 6.14 -5.22 -2.98
C VAL A 90 5.55 -6.18 -4.01
N ARG A 91 6.34 -7.12 -4.54
CA ARG A 91 5.82 -8.11 -5.51
C ARG A 91 4.80 -9.05 -4.89
N ALA A 92 5.00 -9.48 -3.65
CA ALA A 92 4.08 -10.37 -2.94
C ALA A 92 2.78 -9.67 -2.54
N MET A 93 2.83 -8.45 -2.01
CA MET A 93 1.65 -7.66 -1.61
C MET A 93 0.69 -7.50 -2.79
N TRP A 94 1.21 -7.11 -3.95
CA TRP A 94 0.38 -6.77 -5.11
C TRP A 94 0.35 -7.84 -6.21
N HIS A 95 0.77 -9.08 -5.91
CA HIS A 95 0.85 -10.18 -6.89
C HIS A 95 -0.42 -10.26 -7.77
N TYR A 96 -1.59 -10.26 -7.15
CA TYR A 96 -2.88 -10.42 -7.83
C TYR A 96 -3.37 -9.16 -8.58
N GLN A 97 -2.65 -8.04 -8.46
CA GLN A 97 -2.91 -6.80 -9.18
C GLN A 97 -1.81 -6.49 -10.23
N LEU A 98 -0.66 -7.16 -10.16
CA LEU A 98 0.49 -6.92 -11.03
C LEU A 98 0.27 -7.43 -12.47
N ASN A 99 -0.68 -8.34 -12.70
CA ASN A 99 -1.06 -8.73 -14.06
C ASN A 99 -1.57 -7.53 -14.89
N ARG A 100 -2.14 -6.52 -14.22
CA ARG A 100 -2.59 -5.27 -14.83
C ARG A 100 -1.56 -4.14 -14.75
N ALA A 101 -0.39 -4.35 -14.14
CA ALA A 101 0.61 -3.31 -14.00
C ALA A 101 1.47 -3.19 -15.27
N THR A 102 1.81 -1.95 -15.64
CA THR A 102 2.88 -1.69 -16.62
C THR A 102 4.26 -1.82 -15.96
N PRO A 103 5.35 -1.99 -16.72
CA PRO A 103 6.71 -1.96 -16.16
C PRO A 103 6.99 -0.65 -15.40
N ALA A 104 6.47 0.48 -15.88
CA ALA A 104 6.54 1.77 -15.20
C ALA A 104 5.88 1.73 -13.81
N ARG A 105 4.68 1.15 -13.69
CA ARG A 105 4.02 0.97 -12.39
C ARG A 105 4.87 0.16 -11.41
N SER A 106 5.45 -0.94 -11.87
CA SER A 106 6.32 -1.78 -11.03
C SER A 106 7.56 -1.03 -10.56
N ARG A 107 8.19 -0.25 -11.45
CA ARG A 107 9.39 0.56 -11.12
C ARG A 107 9.06 1.68 -10.14
N LEU A 108 7.96 2.38 -10.33
CA LEU A 108 7.52 3.46 -9.45
C LEU A 108 7.06 2.94 -8.08
N ALA A 109 6.38 1.80 -8.03
CA ALA A 109 6.03 1.15 -6.77
C ALA A 109 7.27 0.78 -5.95
N ASP A 110 8.32 0.26 -6.61
CA ASP A 110 9.61 0.00 -5.96
C ASP A 110 10.23 1.30 -5.43
N ALA A 111 10.29 2.35 -6.24
CA ALA A 111 10.85 3.64 -5.85
C ALA A 111 10.13 4.27 -4.64
N ILE A 112 8.80 4.22 -4.62
CA ILE A 112 8.00 4.70 -3.47
C ILE A 112 8.33 3.87 -2.23
N CYS A 113 8.19 2.54 -2.31
CA CYS A 113 8.30 1.67 -1.14
C CYS A 113 9.71 1.60 -0.55
N GLN A 114 10.74 1.92 -1.34
CA GLN A 114 12.14 1.91 -0.90
C GLN A 114 12.63 3.28 -0.42
N SER A 115 11.84 4.35 -0.57
CA SER A 115 12.27 5.71 -0.21
C SER A 115 12.44 5.95 1.29
N SER A 116 11.66 5.27 2.14
CA SER A 116 11.81 5.26 3.60
C SER A 116 11.23 3.99 4.20
N ASP A 117 11.30 3.86 5.52
CA ASP A 117 10.49 2.87 6.24
C ASP A 117 9.00 3.29 6.18
N SER A 118 8.12 2.31 6.35
CA SER A 118 6.67 2.43 6.48
C SER A 118 6.25 2.26 7.94
N LEU A 119 5.01 2.64 8.26
CA LEU A 119 4.35 2.32 9.53
C LEU A 119 3.21 1.34 9.26
N VAL A 120 3.25 0.16 9.88
CA VAL A 120 2.10 -0.75 9.91
C VAL A 120 1.37 -0.61 11.23
N LEU A 121 0.04 -0.56 11.16
CA LEU A 121 -0.86 -0.53 12.30
C LEU A 121 -1.78 -1.75 12.24
N LEU A 122 -2.03 -2.36 13.40
CA LEU A 122 -3.21 -3.19 13.61
C LEU A 122 -4.27 -2.35 14.29
N LEU A 123 -5.45 -2.33 13.69
CA LEU A 123 -6.61 -1.59 14.15
C LEU A 123 -7.72 -2.55 14.56
N THR A 124 -8.54 -2.15 15.53
CA THR A 124 -9.77 -2.87 15.89
C THR A 124 -10.92 -1.88 16.09
N GLU A 125 -12.14 -2.38 15.89
CA GLU A 125 -13.38 -1.69 16.21
C GLU A 125 -14.48 -2.74 16.42
N ASP A 126 -15.50 -2.38 17.18
CA ASP A 126 -16.71 -3.18 17.28
C ASP A 126 -17.62 -2.86 16.10
N GLY A 127 -18.21 -3.89 15.47
CA GLY A 127 -19.06 -3.67 14.31
C GLY A 127 -19.74 -4.93 13.80
N ALA A 128 -20.68 -4.73 12.87
CA ALA A 128 -21.44 -5.82 12.24
C ALA A 128 -20.65 -6.58 11.16
N VAL A 129 -19.51 -6.04 10.71
CA VAL A 129 -18.62 -6.64 9.71
C VAL A 129 -17.17 -6.58 10.22
N PRO A 130 -16.26 -7.42 9.72
CA PRO A 130 -14.86 -7.36 10.14
C PRO A 130 -14.23 -5.98 9.91
N PRO A 131 -13.37 -5.48 10.83
CA PRO A 131 -12.74 -4.17 10.72
C PRO A 131 -11.98 -3.97 9.40
N SER A 132 -11.34 -5.01 8.87
CA SER A 132 -10.61 -4.94 7.59
C SER A 132 -11.54 -4.58 6.42
N VAL A 133 -12.75 -5.16 6.39
CA VAL A 133 -13.75 -4.92 5.34
C VAL A 133 -14.30 -3.50 5.44
N ALA A 134 -14.66 -3.07 6.65
CA ALA A 134 -15.13 -1.71 6.91
C ALA A 134 -14.06 -0.67 6.57
N LEU A 135 -12.80 -0.93 6.95
CA LEU A 135 -11.68 -0.04 6.67
C LEU A 135 -11.35 0.02 5.18
N SER A 136 -11.36 -1.10 4.44
CA SER A 136 -11.07 -1.08 2.99
C SER A 136 -12.04 -0.16 2.25
N HIS A 137 -13.32 -0.17 2.64
CA HIS A 137 -14.33 0.74 2.11
C HIS A 137 -14.11 2.19 2.54
N ARG A 138 -13.95 2.46 3.85
CA ARG A 138 -13.73 3.82 4.38
C ARG A 138 -12.40 4.44 3.90
N LYS A 139 -11.41 3.64 3.54
CA LYS A 139 -10.14 4.07 2.95
C LYS A 139 -10.34 4.75 1.60
N GLY A 140 -11.28 4.23 0.80
CA GLY A 140 -11.51 4.66 -0.57
C GLY A 140 -10.57 4.05 -1.62
N PRO A 141 -10.91 4.19 -2.92
CA PRO A 141 -10.16 3.61 -4.03
C PRO A 141 -8.81 4.30 -4.27
N ALA A 142 -7.93 3.63 -5.01
CA ALA A 142 -6.62 4.18 -5.37
C ALA A 142 -6.73 5.37 -6.33
N ASP A 143 -7.65 5.28 -7.28
CA ASP A 143 -7.96 6.35 -8.23
C ASP A 143 -8.65 7.53 -7.52
N PRO A 144 -8.02 8.73 -7.51
CA PRO A 144 -8.58 9.94 -6.90
C PRO A 144 -9.97 10.31 -7.41
N ALA A 145 -10.22 10.15 -8.72
CA ALA A 145 -11.49 10.53 -9.34
C ALA A 145 -12.68 9.69 -8.87
N ARG A 146 -12.43 8.59 -8.16
CA ARG A 146 -13.45 7.66 -7.65
C ARG A 146 -13.64 7.75 -6.13
N ARG A 147 -12.92 8.64 -5.44
CA ARG A 147 -12.98 8.77 -3.98
C ARG A 147 -14.20 9.59 -3.58
N HIS A 148 -14.86 9.18 -2.51
CA HIS A 148 -15.91 9.97 -1.88
C HIS A 148 -15.29 10.92 -0.82
N PRO A 149 -15.79 12.16 -0.63
CA PRO A 149 -15.18 13.14 0.28
C PRO A 149 -15.00 12.71 1.74
N ASP A 150 -15.83 11.76 2.22
CA ASP A 150 -15.76 11.22 3.57
C ASP A 150 -14.66 10.14 3.75
N GLN A 151 -14.08 9.64 2.65
CA GLN A 151 -13.09 8.58 2.68
C GLN A 151 -11.71 9.11 3.05
N LEU A 152 -10.93 8.30 3.77
CA LEU A 152 -9.59 8.64 4.24
C LEU A 152 -8.71 9.22 3.12
N ARG A 153 -8.61 8.54 1.97
CA ARG A 153 -7.77 9.01 0.86
C ARG A 153 -8.25 10.30 0.20
N ALA A 154 -9.51 10.70 0.36
CA ALA A 154 -9.97 12.01 -0.11
C ALA A 154 -9.48 13.12 0.84
N GLN A 155 -9.52 12.85 2.15
CA GLN A 155 -9.10 13.80 3.17
C GLN A 155 -7.59 14.03 3.22
N LEU A 156 -6.79 13.05 2.78
CA LEU A 156 -5.32 13.16 2.72
C LEU A 156 -4.80 13.93 1.51
N GLY A 157 -5.65 14.24 0.53
CA GLY A 157 -5.30 14.93 -0.71
C GLY A 157 -5.14 14.01 -1.93
N ASP A 158 -4.94 14.66 -3.08
CA ASP A 158 -4.78 14.00 -4.37
C ASP A 158 -3.35 14.17 -4.91
N PHE A 159 -2.61 13.06 -4.94
CA PHE A 159 -1.27 12.97 -5.54
C PHE A 159 -1.23 11.94 -6.68
N GLY A 160 -2.37 11.35 -7.08
CA GLY A 160 -2.46 10.34 -8.13
C GLY A 160 -2.63 8.89 -7.67
N PHE A 161 -2.63 7.97 -8.64
CA PHE A 161 -3.04 6.56 -8.45
C PHE A 161 -2.10 5.75 -7.55
N LEU A 162 -0.78 5.91 -7.70
CA LEU A 162 0.22 5.20 -6.89
C LEU A 162 0.61 5.95 -5.60
N LEU A 163 0.49 7.28 -5.61
CA LEU A 163 0.76 8.16 -4.46
C LEU A 163 -0.51 8.32 -3.60
N ASN A 164 -0.98 7.20 -3.07
CA ASN A 164 -2.24 7.09 -2.34
C ASN A 164 -2.08 6.93 -0.83
N LEU A 165 -0.84 7.10 -0.33
CA LEU A 165 -0.38 7.21 1.07
C LEU A 165 -0.59 5.99 1.96
N VAL A 166 -1.74 5.31 1.85
CA VAL A 166 -2.14 4.23 2.74
C VAL A 166 -2.60 3.01 1.96
N HIS A 167 -2.35 1.82 2.51
CA HIS A 167 -2.90 0.54 2.07
C HIS A 167 -3.64 -0.10 3.25
N ALA A 168 -4.76 -0.77 2.99
CA ALA A 168 -5.47 -1.57 3.99
C ALA A 168 -5.86 -2.90 3.36
N SER A 169 -5.76 -3.98 4.13
CA SER A 169 -6.20 -5.30 3.70
C SER A 169 -7.70 -5.29 3.38
N ASP A 170 -8.11 -6.01 2.34
CA ASP A 170 -9.50 -5.97 1.89
C ASP A 170 -10.44 -6.76 2.82
N GLU A 171 -10.04 -7.93 3.29
CA GLU A 171 -10.82 -8.76 4.22
C GLU A 171 -9.92 -9.59 5.17
N PRO A 172 -10.46 -10.37 6.13
CA PRO A 172 -9.66 -11.09 7.11
C PRO A 172 -8.59 -12.01 6.49
N ALA A 173 -8.89 -12.69 5.39
CA ALA A 173 -7.90 -13.51 4.68
C ALA A 173 -6.69 -12.70 4.18
N ASP A 174 -6.90 -11.45 3.75
CA ASP A 174 -5.82 -10.56 3.34
C ASP A 174 -5.02 -10.08 4.54
N VAL A 175 -5.64 -9.82 5.70
CA VAL A 175 -4.91 -9.47 6.95
C VAL A 175 -3.89 -10.56 7.29
N VAL A 176 -4.32 -11.83 7.29
CA VAL A 176 -3.45 -12.98 7.55
C VAL A 176 -2.31 -13.04 6.54
N ARG A 177 -2.61 -12.99 5.25
CA ARG A 177 -1.61 -13.08 4.19
C ARG A 177 -0.61 -11.93 4.24
N GLU A 178 -1.09 -10.70 4.41
CA GLU A 178 -0.27 -9.49 4.35
C GLU A 178 0.63 -9.35 5.60
N LEU A 179 0.20 -9.83 6.76
CA LEU A 179 1.07 -9.94 7.94
C LEU A 179 2.30 -10.82 7.67
N GLY A 180 2.12 -11.95 6.99
CA GLY A 180 3.23 -12.82 6.58
C GLY A 180 4.16 -12.21 5.55
N ILE A 181 3.64 -11.34 4.68
CA ILE A 181 4.45 -10.66 3.66
C ILE A 181 5.27 -9.51 4.25
N LEU A 182 4.67 -8.77 5.18
CA LEU A 182 5.24 -7.54 5.71
C LEU A 182 6.25 -7.78 6.84
N LEU A 183 6.14 -8.91 7.55
CA LEU A 183 6.87 -9.17 8.79
C LEU A 183 7.41 -10.59 8.78
N ASP A 184 8.64 -10.75 9.26
CA ASP A 184 9.16 -12.09 9.57
C ASP A 184 8.38 -12.72 10.76
N ALA A 185 8.71 -13.98 11.07
CA ALA A 185 7.99 -14.72 12.10
C ALA A 185 8.04 -14.08 13.49
N ASP A 186 9.18 -13.50 13.90
CA ASP A 186 9.36 -12.92 15.23
C ASP A 186 8.73 -11.53 15.30
N GLU A 187 8.89 -10.73 14.25
CA GLU A 187 8.26 -9.42 14.15
C GLU A 187 6.73 -9.52 14.13
N ARG A 188 6.20 -10.53 13.43
CA ARG A 188 4.77 -10.82 13.38
C ARG A 188 4.25 -11.28 14.72
N ARG A 189 4.96 -12.19 15.40
CA ARG A 189 4.61 -12.63 16.76
C ARG A 189 4.55 -11.46 17.72
N ASP A 190 5.54 -10.57 17.70
CA ASP A 190 5.59 -9.38 18.54
C ASP A 190 4.39 -8.45 18.26
N LEU A 191 4.13 -8.12 16.99
CA LEU A 191 3.02 -7.24 16.61
C LEU A 191 1.65 -7.83 16.99
N VAL A 192 1.43 -9.12 16.75
CA VAL A 192 0.20 -9.84 17.14
C VAL A 192 0.04 -9.83 18.66
N THR A 193 1.10 -10.18 19.41
CA THR A 193 1.08 -10.19 20.88
C THR A 193 0.74 -8.82 21.45
N GLN A 194 1.25 -7.74 20.86
CA GLN A 194 0.92 -6.37 21.26
C GLN A 194 -0.56 -6.03 21.09
N ALA A 195 -1.22 -6.60 20.07
CA ALA A 195 -2.62 -6.36 19.73
C ALA A 195 -3.62 -7.13 20.62
N LEU A 196 -3.26 -8.33 21.10
CA LEU A 196 -4.18 -9.22 21.84
C LEU A 196 -4.88 -8.56 23.05
N PRO A 197 -4.21 -7.72 23.87
CA PRO A 197 -4.88 -7.08 25.01
C PRO A 197 -5.91 -6.01 24.61
N GLY A 198 -5.97 -5.60 23.33
CA GLY A 198 -6.87 -4.56 22.85
C GLY A 198 -6.61 -3.17 23.45
N ILE A 199 -5.41 -2.94 24.00
CA ILE A 199 -4.99 -1.66 24.58
C ILE A 199 -4.83 -0.64 23.46
N ASP A 200 -5.36 0.57 23.65
CA ASP A 200 -5.13 1.67 22.71
C ASP A 200 -3.67 2.12 22.77
N ARG A 201 -2.98 2.00 21.64
CA ARG A 201 -1.57 2.33 21.41
C ARG A 201 -1.42 3.51 20.48
N HIS A 202 -2.39 4.41 20.42
CA HIS A 202 -2.33 5.60 19.60
C HIS A 202 -1.06 6.44 19.85
N ASP A 203 -0.70 6.66 21.12
CA ASP A 203 0.48 7.45 21.48
C ASP A 203 1.76 6.77 20.98
N ARG A 204 1.84 5.44 21.06
CA ARG A 204 2.95 4.68 20.50
C ARG A 204 3.04 4.82 18.97
N ALA A 205 1.90 4.84 18.28
CA ALA A 205 1.88 5.07 16.83
C ALA A 205 2.33 6.50 16.47
N ALA A 206 1.97 7.50 17.28
CA ALA A 206 2.44 8.87 17.12
C ALA A 206 3.96 8.99 17.33
N GLU A 207 4.51 8.35 18.36
CA GLU A 207 5.97 8.30 18.58
C GLU A 207 6.71 7.68 17.39
N LEU A 208 6.20 6.58 16.83
CA LEU A 208 6.78 5.95 15.64
C LEU A 208 6.68 6.85 14.40
N ALA A 209 5.61 7.64 14.29
CA ALA A 209 5.45 8.63 13.23
C ALA A 209 6.51 9.73 13.33
N ASP A 210 6.76 10.25 14.54
CA ASP A 210 7.79 11.27 14.77
C ASP A 210 9.18 10.74 14.44
N GLN A 211 9.48 9.48 14.79
CA GLN A 211 10.73 8.82 14.43
C GLN A 211 10.87 8.67 12.90
N LEU A 212 9.80 8.30 12.20
CA LEU A 212 9.79 8.23 10.74
C LEU A 212 10.04 9.60 10.12
N TYR A 213 9.39 10.64 10.63
CA TYR A 213 9.59 12.01 10.16
C TYR A 213 10.99 12.54 10.41
N ALA A 214 11.61 12.19 11.54
CA ALA A 214 12.99 12.53 11.81
C ALA A 214 13.98 11.80 10.88
N SER A 215 13.63 10.59 10.44
CA SER A 215 14.51 9.75 9.60
C SER A 215 14.46 10.04 8.10
N ALA A 216 13.47 10.79 7.62
CA ALA A 216 13.28 11.07 6.20
C ALA A 216 12.80 12.51 5.97
N PRO A 217 13.37 13.26 5.00
CA PRO A 217 12.96 14.63 4.73
C PRO A 217 11.51 14.69 4.23
N ALA A 218 10.85 15.82 4.50
CA ALA A 218 9.55 16.12 3.89
C ALA A 218 9.72 16.36 2.39
N HIS A 219 8.71 16.00 1.60
CA HIS A 219 8.69 16.24 0.16
C HIS A 219 7.28 16.63 -0.30
N ASP A 220 7.21 17.60 -1.21
CA ASP A 220 5.95 18.01 -1.83
C ASP A 220 5.62 17.09 -3.00
N LEU A 221 4.58 16.27 -2.83
CA LEU A 221 4.15 15.25 -3.80
C LEU A 221 3.22 15.78 -4.90
N ARG A 222 2.95 17.10 -4.95
CA ARG A 222 2.14 17.69 -6.01
C ARG A 222 2.90 17.65 -7.34
N PHE A 223 2.19 17.33 -8.42
CA PHE A 223 2.78 17.16 -9.75
C PHE A 223 3.51 18.42 -10.24
N ALA A 224 2.87 19.60 -10.22
CA ALA A 224 3.46 20.80 -10.81
C ALA A 224 4.76 21.26 -10.11
N PRO A 225 4.84 21.31 -8.76
CA PRO A 225 6.10 21.58 -8.07
C PRO A 225 7.18 20.54 -8.34
N ALA A 226 6.84 19.24 -8.37
CA ALA A 226 7.79 18.17 -8.67
C ALA A 226 8.33 18.26 -10.11
N ALA A 227 7.45 18.55 -11.07
CA ALA A 227 7.81 18.78 -12.47
C ALA A 227 8.79 19.95 -12.63
N ALA A 228 8.56 21.06 -11.92
CA ALA A 228 9.46 22.21 -11.93
C ALA A 228 10.85 21.88 -11.35
N ARG A 229 10.91 21.13 -10.24
CA ARG A 229 12.19 20.70 -9.65
C ARG A 229 12.93 19.72 -10.54
N LEU A 230 12.23 18.73 -11.11
CA LEU A 230 12.82 17.78 -12.07
C LEU A 230 13.37 18.48 -13.32
N ALA A 231 12.64 19.49 -13.84
CA ALA A 231 13.11 20.31 -14.95
C ALA A 231 14.41 21.05 -14.62
N ALA A 232 14.49 21.66 -13.43
CA ALA A 232 15.69 22.36 -12.99
C ALA A 232 16.88 21.42 -12.82
N GLU A 233 16.66 20.25 -12.20
CA GLU A 233 17.68 19.21 -12.03
C GLU A 233 18.18 18.69 -13.37
N LEU A 234 17.27 18.39 -14.30
CA LEU A 234 17.63 17.94 -15.64
C LEU A 234 18.39 19.03 -16.42
N THR A 235 18.00 20.31 -16.29
CA THR A 235 18.71 21.43 -16.92
C THR A 235 20.16 21.52 -16.41
N SER A 236 20.36 21.36 -15.10
CA SER A 236 21.69 21.30 -14.48
C SER A 236 22.49 20.10 -14.96
N LEU A 237 21.86 18.92 -15.06
CA LEU A 237 22.48 17.71 -15.60
C LEU A 237 22.92 17.92 -17.05
N LEU A 238 22.06 18.48 -17.90
CA LEU A 238 22.42 18.79 -19.28
C LEU A 238 23.58 19.79 -19.37
N ALA A 239 23.74 20.71 -18.43
CA ALA A 239 24.86 21.65 -18.44
C ALA A 239 26.21 21.00 -18.05
N THR A 240 26.18 19.93 -17.24
CA THR A 240 27.36 19.40 -16.55
C THR A 240 27.78 18.00 -17.00
N HIS A 241 26.85 17.19 -17.48
CA HIS A 241 27.09 15.81 -17.85
C HIS A 241 27.31 15.66 -19.35
N GLU A 242 28.32 14.87 -19.71
CA GLU A 242 28.50 14.42 -21.10
C GLU A 242 27.44 13.37 -21.44
N LEU A 243 26.74 13.59 -22.55
CA LEU A 243 25.67 12.75 -23.05
C LEU A 243 25.76 12.68 -24.57
N PRO A 244 25.38 11.55 -25.20
CA PRO A 244 25.23 11.50 -26.65
C PRO A 244 24.38 12.64 -27.17
N ALA A 245 24.80 13.27 -28.28
CA ALA A 245 24.15 14.46 -28.83
C ALA A 245 22.65 14.22 -29.13
N THR A 246 22.29 13.00 -29.56
CA THR A 246 20.91 12.57 -29.79
C THR A 246 20.08 12.57 -28.51
N VAL A 247 20.57 11.92 -27.46
CA VAL A 247 19.90 11.87 -26.14
C VAL A 247 19.73 13.28 -25.56
N ARG A 248 20.77 14.11 -25.66
CA ARG A 248 20.71 15.51 -25.22
C ARG A 248 19.64 16.31 -25.97
N ALA A 249 19.53 16.15 -27.28
CA ALA A 249 18.54 16.83 -28.10
C ALA A 249 17.12 16.36 -27.77
N GLU A 250 16.90 15.06 -27.62
CA GLU A 250 15.60 14.49 -27.23
C GLU A 250 15.17 14.95 -25.83
N LEU A 251 16.08 14.95 -24.84
CA LEU A 251 15.80 15.44 -23.49
C LEU A 251 15.37 16.91 -23.50
N ARG A 252 16.07 17.78 -24.25
CA ARG A 252 15.70 19.20 -24.40
C ARG A 252 14.34 19.35 -25.07
N ALA A 253 14.11 18.65 -26.18
CA ALA A 253 12.84 18.73 -26.89
C ALA A 253 11.65 18.30 -26.01
N HIS A 254 11.79 17.21 -25.25
CA HIS A 254 10.74 16.77 -24.34
C HIS A 254 10.56 17.72 -23.15
N LEU A 255 11.64 18.29 -22.62
CA LEU A 255 11.58 19.27 -21.54
C LEU A 255 10.88 20.56 -21.98
N ASP A 256 11.26 21.13 -23.13
CA ASP A 256 10.69 22.37 -23.68
C ASP A 256 9.20 22.21 -24.01
N ALA A 257 8.80 21.02 -24.48
CA ALA A 257 7.41 20.69 -24.77
C ALA A 257 6.59 20.27 -23.53
N ALA A 258 7.21 20.20 -22.34
CA ALA A 258 6.62 19.62 -21.13
C ALA A 258 6.03 18.20 -21.36
N ALA A 259 6.68 17.41 -22.23
CA ALA A 259 6.29 16.05 -22.58
C ALA A 259 6.82 15.05 -21.55
N TRP A 260 6.20 15.03 -20.35
CA TRP A 260 6.71 14.31 -19.18
C TRP A 260 6.82 12.79 -19.35
N ALA A 261 5.87 12.14 -20.02
CA ALA A 261 5.92 10.69 -20.22
C ALA A 261 7.15 10.23 -21.02
N PRO A 262 7.37 10.71 -22.26
CA PRO A 262 8.58 10.34 -23.00
C PRO A 262 9.86 10.86 -22.36
N LEU A 263 9.80 11.97 -21.60
CA LEU A 263 10.94 12.46 -20.82
C LEU A 263 11.38 11.44 -19.75
N VAL A 264 10.44 10.97 -18.92
CA VAL A 264 10.73 9.98 -17.86
C VAL A 264 11.23 8.67 -18.46
N ASP A 265 10.62 8.20 -19.55
CA ASP A 265 11.07 7.00 -20.25
C ASP A 265 12.49 7.17 -20.81
N LEU A 266 12.83 8.35 -21.33
CA LEU A 266 14.19 8.63 -21.82
C LEU A 266 15.20 8.72 -20.67
N ILE A 267 14.88 9.38 -19.56
CA ILE A 267 15.70 9.42 -18.33
C ILE A 267 16.07 7.99 -17.90
N TRP A 268 15.08 7.09 -17.89
CA TRP A 268 15.26 5.70 -17.50
C TRP A 268 16.03 4.86 -18.52
N ARG A 269 15.76 5.00 -19.82
CA ARG A 269 16.46 4.26 -20.88
C ARG A 269 17.92 4.70 -21.01
N ALA A 270 18.20 5.98 -20.82
CA ALA A 270 19.54 6.54 -20.85
C ALA A 270 20.32 6.31 -19.54
N GLY A 271 19.68 5.76 -18.50
CA GLY A 271 20.32 5.48 -17.22
C GLY A 271 20.83 6.73 -16.50
N LEU A 272 20.14 7.86 -16.66
CA LEU A 272 20.56 9.11 -16.04
C LEU A 272 20.48 9.01 -14.51
N PRO A 273 21.41 9.63 -13.77
CA PRO A 273 21.44 9.63 -12.30
C PRO A 273 20.36 10.54 -11.68
N LEU A 274 19.16 10.59 -12.26
CA LEU A 274 17.99 11.27 -11.70
C LEU A 274 17.16 10.23 -10.93
N ALA A 275 16.93 10.49 -9.64
CA ALA A 275 16.19 9.59 -8.77
C ALA A 275 15.47 10.38 -7.66
N GLY A 276 14.69 9.68 -6.85
CA GLY A 276 13.97 10.28 -5.73
C GLY A 276 12.56 10.74 -6.06
N TRP A 277 12.01 11.58 -5.20
CA TRP A 277 10.58 11.89 -5.20
C TRP A 277 10.12 12.66 -6.43
N ASP A 278 10.91 13.60 -6.97
CA ASP A 278 10.46 14.40 -8.11
C ASP A 278 10.27 13.56 -9.38
N LEU A 279 11.23 12.71 -9.71
CA LEU A 279 11.09 11.74 -10.81
C LEU A 279 9.94 10.76 -10.55
N THR A 280 9.76 10.33 -9.29
CA THR A 280 8.69 9.39 -8.91
C THR A 280 7.31 10.04 -9.08
N VAL A 281 7.12 11.27 -8.61
CA VAL A 281 5.87 12.02 -8.70
C VAL A 281 5.52 12.30 -10.16
N VAL A 282 6.48 12.79 -10.94
CA VAL A 282 6.26 13.06 -12.38
C VAL A 282 5.95 11.76 -13.12
N GLY A 283 6.68 10.68 -12.86
CA GLY A 283 6.40 9.38 -13.45
C GLY A 283 5.02 8.84 -13.09
N CYS A 284 4.58 9.00 -11.84
CA CYS A 284 3.24 8.61 -11.40
C CYS A 284 2.13 9.42 -12.07
N GLY A 285 2.35 10.71 -12.34
CA GLY A 285 1.36 11.58 -12.97
C GLY A 285 1.33 11.49 -14.50
N ALA A 286 2.45 11.14 -15.15
CA ALA A 286 2.58 11.20 -16.59
C ALA A 286 2.45 9.84 -17.30
N LEU A 287 2.89 8.74 -16.68
CA LEU A 287 2.98 7.44 -17.35
C LEU A 287 1.67 6.65 -17.26
N ALA A 288 1.42 5.80 -18.26
CA ALA A 288 0.37 4.80 -18.18
C ALA A 288 0.77 3.70 -17.16
N LEU A 289 0.02 3.58 -16.07
CA LEU A 289 0.33 2.67 -14.96
C LEU A 289 -0.47 1.36 -14.98
N SER A 290 -1.51 1.29 -15.81
CA SER A 290 -2.43 0.16 -15.86
C SER A 290 -2.62 -0.35 -17.28
N ARG A 291 -2.89 -1.65 -17.39
CA ARG A 291 -3.27 -2.36 -18.61
C ARG A 291 -4.75 -2.73 -18.51
N PRO A 292 -5.68 -1.84 -18.92
CA PRO A 292 -7.12 -2.01 -18.69
C PRO A 292 -7.70 -3.22 -19.44
N GLN A 293 -7.03 -3.73 -20.47
CA GLN A 293 -7.43 -4.90 -21.23
C GLN A 293 -7.37 -6.21 -20.43
N TYR A 294 -6.67 -6.24 -19.28
CA TYR A 294 -6.59 -7.42 -18.43
C TYR A 294 -7.54 -7.31 -17.24
N ALA A 295 -8.25 -8.40 -16.95
CA ALA A 295 -9.15 -8.51 -15.80
C ALA A 295 -8.39 -8.53 -14.47
N GLN A 296 -9.07 -8.18 -13.38
CA GLN A 296 -8.55 -8.32 -12.03
C GLN A 296 -8.63 -9.80 -11.61
N LEU A 297 -7.56 -10.32 -10.98
CA LEU A 297 -7.50 -11.74 -10.59
C LEU A 297 -8.34 -12.03 -9.33
N LEU A 298 -8.24 -11.18 -8.31
CA LEU A 298 -8.97 -11.32 -7.06
C LEU A 298 -9.79 -10.07 -6.80
N ARG A 299 -11.06 -10.21 -6.37
CA ARG A 299 -11.91 -9.06 -6.11
C ARG A 299 -11.56 -8.47 -4.73
N GLY A 300 -11.80 -7.16 -4.59
CA GLY A 300 -11.83 -6.54 -3.26
C GLY A 300 -13.05 -7.02 -2.48
N ALA A 301 -13.07 -6.74 -1.17
CA ALA A 301 -14.18 -7.12 -0.33
C ALA A 301 -15.48 -6.40 -0.72
N ASP A 302 -16.56 -7.16 -0.78
CA ASP A 302 -17.90 -6.65 -1.03
C ASP A 302 -18.65 -6.53 0.30
N LEU A 303 -18.87 -5.30 0.76
CA LEU A 303 -19.56 -5.02 2.03
C LEU A 303 -20.93 -5.69 2.12
N SER A 304 -21.65 -5.87 1.01
CA SER A 304 -22.98 -6.49 1.03
C SER A 304 -22.90 -7.96 1.47
N ARG A 305 -21.90 -8.70 0.97
CA ARG A 305 -21.68 -10.12 1.31
C ARG A 305 -21.33 -10.33 2.78
N TRP A 306 -20.66 -9.36 3.39
CA TRP A 306 -20.27 -9.42 4.80
C TRP A 306 -21.38 -8.96 5.76
N ARG A 307 -22.42 -8.29 5.24
CA ARG A 307 -23.61 -7.88 6.02
C ARG A 307 -24.72 -8.92 5.99
N GLU A 308 -24.72 -9.83 5.02
CA GLU A 308 -25.69 -10.92 4.97
C GLU A 308 -25.44 -11.88 6.15
N PRO A 309 -26.46 -12.19 6.98
CA PRO A 309 -26.32 -13.25 7.96
C PRO A 309 -25.96 -14.53 7.20
N ALA A 310 -24.93 -15.24 7.67
CA ALA A 310 -24.43 -16.46 7.04
C ALA A 310 -25.63 -17.34 6.66
N ARG A 311 -25.94 -17.44 5.36
CA ARG A 311 -26.91 -18.42 4.89
C ARG A 311 -26.33 -19.76 5.29
N ALA A 312 -26.97 -20.42 6.26
CA ALA A 312 -26.65 -21.77 6.65
C ALA A 312 -26.63 -22.60 5.36
N THR A 313 -25.42 -22.97 4.91
CA THR A 313 -25.28 -23.99 3.89
C THR A 313 -25.71 -25.27 4.59
N ALA A 314 -26.93 -25.71 4.32
CA ALA A 314 -27.46 -27.00 4.74
C ALA A 314 -26.49 -28.12 4.28
N PRO A 315 -26.36 -29.19 5.08
CA PRO A 315 -25.34 -30.23 4.93
C PRO A 315 -25.40 -30.97 3.59
#